data_AF-A0A9K3PNS3-F1
#
_entry.id   AF-A0A9K3PNS3-F1
#
_cell.length_a   1.000
_cell.length_b   1.000
_cell.length_c   1.000
_cell.angle_alpha   90.00
_cell.angle_beta   90.00
_cell.angle_gamma   90.00
#
_symmetry.space_group_name_H-M   'P 1'
#
loop_
_entity.id
_entity.type
_entity.pdbx_description
1 polymer ?
#
loop_
_entity_poly.entity_id
_entity_poly.type
_entity_poly.pdbx_seq_one_letter_code
_entity_poly.pdbx_strand_id
1 'polypeptide(L)'
;MGVINNPAVLYKKIMKELPRVLMIYDIDMPLEDAKSSIRSRFYDQKDVKDPRVIEMLVETGYFSLETSMLQHKQKNHLMHFLEGYTVPMEAERKRLMSPDAPIEQQFARN
;
A
#
# COMPACT_ATOMS: atom_id res chain seq x y z
N MET A 1 -7.40 -29.26 12.11
CA MET A 1 -7.09 -29.46 10.69
C MET A 1 -6.89 -28.08 10.09
N GLY A 2 -5.63 -27.66 9.94
CA GLY A 2 -5.32 -26.30 9.47
C GLY A 2 -5.78 -26.14 8.03
N VAL A 3 -6.68 -25.19 7.78
CA VAL A 3 -7.04 -24.80 6.42
C VAL A 3 -5.74 -24.32 5.78
N ILE A 4 -5.28 -25.00 4.74
CA ILE A 4 -4.10 -24.55 4.00
C ILE A 4 -4.51 -23.29 3.25
N ASN A 5 -4.37 -22.16 3.91
CA ASN A 5 -4.61 -20.85 3.37
C ASN A 5 -3.58 -20.58 2.27
N ASN A 6 -4.03 -20.72 1.03
CA ASN A 6 -3.15 -20.66 -0.14
C ASN A 6 -2.94 -19.21 -0.58
N PRO A 7 -1.68 -18.69 -0.58
CA PRO A 7 -1.38 -17.32 -1.02
C PRO A 7 -1.86 -17.03 -2.45
N ALA A 8 -1.88 -18.03 -3.34
CA ALA A 8 -2.35 -17.86 -4.71
C ALA A 8 -3.86 -17.59 -4.80
N VAL A 9 -4.66 -18.12 -3.86
CA VAL A 9 -6.11 -17.86 -3.80
C VAL A 9 -6.36 -16.43 -3.35
N LEU A 10 -5.64 -15.97 -2.33
CA LEU A 10 -5.68 -14.58 -1.87
C LEU A 10 -5.27 -13.63 -3.01
N TYR A 11 -4.16 -13.91 -3.70
CA TYR A 11 -3.68 -13.10 -4.82
C TYR A 11 -4.76 -12.95 -5.91
N LYS A 12 -5.40 -14.05 -6.33
CA LYS A 12 -6.49 -14.01 -7.33
C LYS A 12 -7.68 -13.18 -6.86
N LYS A 13 -8.03 -13.26 -5.57
CA LYS A 13 -9.13 -12.48 -4.99
C LYS A 13 -8.81 -10.99 -5.00
N ILE A 14 -7.60 -10.61 -4.60
CA ILE A 14 -7.13 -9.21 -4.66
C ILE A 14 -7.18 -8.71 -6.11
N MET A 15 -6.65 -9.47 -7.07
CA MET A 15 -6.62 -9.06 -8.48
C MET A 15 -8.01 -8.83 -9.07
N LYS A 16 -9.02 -9.59 -8.61
CA LYS A 16 -10.41 -9.43 -9.04
C LYS A 16 -11.05 -8.16 -8.48
N GLU A 17 -10.79 -7.85 -7.21
CA GLU A 17 -11.40 -6.69 -6.54
C GLU A 17 -10.64 -5.38 -6.78
N LEU A 18 -9.36 -5.45 -7.21
CA LEU A 18 -8.49 -4.29 -7.38
C LEU A 18 -9.09 -3.16 -8.26
N PRO A 19 -9.68 -3.42 -9.45
CA PRO A 19 -10.27 -2.33 -10.24
C PRO A 19 -11.40 -1.61 -9.51
N ARG A 20 -12.20 -2.36 -8.73
CA ARG A 20 -13.29 -1.80 -7.93
C ARG A 20 -12.75 -0.95 -6.79
N VAL A 21 -11.67 -1.37 -6.13
CA VAL A 21 -10.99 -0.57 -5.10
C VAL A 21 -10.45 0.73 -5.71
N LEU A 22 -9.72 0.68 -6.82
CA LEU A 22 -9.19 1.90 -7.45
C LEU A 22 -10.29 2.91 -7.78
N MET A 23 -11.44 2.43 -8.28
CA MET A 23 -12.60 3.26 -8.59
C MET A 23 -13.26 3.87 -7.34
N ILE A 24 -13.46 3.09 -6.27
CA ILE A 24 -14.09 3.56 -5.02
C ILE A 24 -13.27 4.69 -4.37
N TYR A 25 -11.95 4.59 -4.44
CA TYR A 25 -11.04 5.54 -3.80
C TYR A 25 -10.51 6.62 -4.75
N ASP A 26 -11.00 6.66 -5.99
CA ASP A 26 -10.59 7.61 -7.02
C ASP A 26 -9.05 7.69 -7.15
N ILE A 27 -8.41 6.53 -7.27
CA ILE A 27 -6.95 6.43 -7.39
C ILE A 27 -6.58 6.47 -8.88
N ASP A 28 -5.86 7.53 -9.27
CA ASP A 28 -5.39 7.76 -10.63
C ASP A 28 -4.07 7.01 -10.90
N MET A 29 -4.09 5.69 -10.69
CA MET A 29 -2.98 4.79 -10.99
C MET A 29 -3.40 3.82 -12.08
N PRO A 30 -2.57 3.60 -13.12
CA PRO A 30 -2.85 2.57 -14.11
C PRO A 30 -3.04 1.21 -13.46
N LEU A 31 -4.07 0.47 -13.89
CA LEU A 31 -4.40 -0.82 -13.29
C LEU A 31 -3.22 -1.80 -13.33
N GLU A 32 -2.44 -1.80 -14.41
CA GLU A 32 -1.25 -2.66 -14.55
C GLU A 32 -0.14 -2.31 -13.56
N ASP A 33 0.05 -1.02 -13.25
CA ASP A 33 1.02 -0.58 -12.25
C ASP A 33 0.58 -1.01 -10.86
N ALA A 34 -0.70 -0.85 -10.52
CA ALA A 34 -1.26 -1.32 -9.26
C ALA A 34 -1.11 -2.85 -9.09
N LYS A 35 -1.36 -3.62 -10.15
CA LYS A 35 -1.14 -5.08 -10.16
C LYS A 35 0.33 -5.42 -9.96
N SER A 36 1.24 -4.69 -10.61
CA SER A 36 2.69 -4.87 -10.49
C SER A 36 3.17 -4.59 -9.05
N SER A 37 2.69 -3.51 -8.43
CA SER A 37 2.98 -3.19 -7.03
C SER A 37 2.52 -4.30 -6.09
N ILE A 38 1.28 -4.78 -6.23
CA ILE A 38 0.78 -5.90 -5.42
C ILE A 38 1.61 -7.15 -5.65
N ARG A 39 1.96 -7.46 -6.89
CA ARG A 39 2.82 -8.59 -7.23
C ARG A 39 4.18 -8.47 -6.51
N SER A 40 4.82 -7.31 -6.55
CA SER A 40 6.09 -7.07 -5.84
C SER A 40 5.95 -7.38 -4.34
N ARG A 41 4.88 -6.89 -3.69
CA ARG A 41 4.64 -7.15 -2.26
C ARG A 41 4.52 -8.63 -1.90
N PHE A 42 3.92 -9.45 -2.77
CA PHE A 42 3.90 -10.90 -2.59
C PHE A 42 5.30 -11.52 -2.73
N TYR A 43 6.11 -11.03 -3.66
CA TYR A 43 7.48 -11.50 -3.84
C TYR A 43 8.44 -11.03 -2.75
N ASP A 44 8.20 -9.88 -2.11
CA ASP A 44 8.96 -9.40 -0.95
C ASP A 44 8.95 -10.43 0.21
N GLN A 45 7.92 -11.27 0.28
CA GLN A 45 7.72 -12.27 1.33
C GLN A 45 8.04 -13.70 0.88
N LYS A 46 8.62 -13.90 -0.31
CA LYS A 46 8.87 -15.22 -0.90
C LYS A 46 9.78 -16.14 -0.05
N ASP A 47 10.66 -15.55 0.76
CA ASP A 47 11.68 -16.27 1.53
C ASP A 47 11.15 -16.79 2.88
N VAL A 48 9.91 -16.46 3.25
CA VAL A 48 9.25 -16.95 4.46
C VAL A 48 8.91 -18.43 4.30
N LYS A 49 9.46 -19.27 5.20
CA LYS A 49 9.29 -20.73 5.17
C LYS A 49 8.41 -21.29 6.30
N ASP A 50 8.23 -20.55 7.40
CA ASP A 50 7.42 -21.03 8.52
C ASP A 50 5.93 -21.02 8.13
N PRO A 51 5.25 -22.19 8.13
CA PRO A 51 3.85 -22.28 7.71
C PRO A 51 2.91 -21.40 8.54
N ARG A 52 3.20 -21.16 9.82
CA ARG A 52 2.36 -20.32 10.70
C ARG A 52 2.46 -18.85 10.32
N VAL A 53 3.66 -18.42 9.92
CA VAL A 53 3.87 -17.05 9.44
C VAL A 53 3.17 -16.86 8.10
N ILE A 54 3.24 -17.85 7.21
CA ILE A 54 2.52 -17.83 5.93
C ILE A 54 1.02 -17.71 6.17
N GLU A 55 0.46 -18.53 7.06
CA GLU A 55 -0.97 -18.48 7.42
C GLU A 55 -1.36 -17.09 7.95
N MET A 56 -0.60 -16.56 8.90
CA MET A 56 -0.83 -15.22 9.46
C MET A 56 -0.75 -14.11 8.40
N LEU A 57 0.19 -14.20 7.46
CA LEU A 57 0.33 -13.25 6.36
C LEU A 57 -0.87 -13.32 5.41
N VAL A 58 -1.36 -14.52 5.11
CA VAL A 58 -2.54 -14.71 4.26
C VAL A 58 -3.79 -14.16 4.94
N GLU A 59 -3.99 -14.44 6.23
CA GLU A 59 -5.11 -13.88 7.02
C GLU A 59 -5.05 -12.35 7.09
N THR A 60 -3.85 -11.80 7.33
CA THR A 60 -3.64 -10.34 7.32
C THR A 60 -3.96 -9.74 5.95
N GLY A 61 -3.64 -10.45 4.87
CA GLY A 61 -3.99 -10.05 3.50
C GLY A 61 -5.50 -10.05 3.25
N TYR A 62 -6.22 -11.08 3.72
CA TYR A 62 -7.69 -11.13 3.64
C TYR A 62 -8.33 -10.00 4.44
N PHE A 63 -7.88 -9.79 5.67
CA PHE A 63 -8.36 -8.68 6.51
C PHE A 63 -8.11 -7.33 5.84
N SER A 64 -6.92 -7.12 5.28
CA SER A 64 -6.58 -5.88 4.56
C SER A 64 -7.47 -5.64 3.34
N LEU A 65 -7.78 -6.69 2.58
CA LEU A 65 -8.71 -6.62 1.45
C LEU A 65 -10.12 -6.28 1.93
N GLU A 66 -10.65 -6.98 2.91
CA GLU A 66 -11.99 -6.74 3.47
C GLU A 66 -12.13 -5.30 3.99
N THR A 67 -11.16 -4.83 4.76
CA THR A 67 -11.13 -3.46 5.32
C THR A 67 -11.10 -2.40 4.20
N SER A 68 -10.43 -2.70 3.08
CA SER A 68 -10.41 -1.82 1.90
C SER A 68 -11.76 -1.82 1.17
N MET A 69 -12.41 -2.98 1.05
CA MET A 69 -13.71 -3.15 0.40
C MET A 69 -14.86 -2.52 1.20
N LEU A 70 -14.79 -2.59 2.54
CA LEU A 70 -15.74 -1.98 3.46
C LEU A 70 -15.51 -0.47 3.66
N GLN A 71 -14.55 0.13 2.95
CA GLN A 71 -14.25 1.57 3.04
C GLN A 71 -13.83 2.04 4.45
N HIS A 72 -13.28 1.12 5.26
CA HIS A 72 -12.73 1.47 6.58
C HIS A 72 -11.34 2.13 6.46
N LYS A 73 -10.68 1.99 5.30
CA LYS A 73 -9.44 2.73 4.98
C LYS A 73 -9.77 4.05 4.29
N GLN A 74 -8.80 4.95 4.26
CA GLN A 74 -8.82 6.17 3.43
C GLN A 74 -7.88 6.02 2.23
N LYS A 75 -8.09 6.83 1.18
CA LYS A 75 -7.27 6.87 -0.05
C LYS A 75 -5.77 6.89 0.25
N ASN A 76 -5.34 7.74 1.19
CA ASN A 76 -3.94 7.89 1.58
C ASN A 76 -3.30 6.54 2.03
N HIS A 77 -4.02 5.72 2.79
CA HIS A 77 -3.51 4.40 3.22
C HIS A 77 -3.27 3.45 2.03
N LEU A 78 -4.12 3.51 1.01
CA LEU A 78 -3.97 2.69 -0.20
C LEU A 78 -2.85 3.21 -1.08
N MET A 79 -2.73 4.53 -1.24
CA MET A 79 -1.62 5.16 -1.97
C MET A 79 -0.28 4.77 -1.35
N HIS A 80 -0.16 4.85 -0.02
CA HIS A 80 1.04 4.40 0.69
C HIS A 80 1.37 2.92 0.49
N PHE A 81 0.34 2.08 0.38
CA PHE A 81 0.55 0.65 0.11
C PHE A 81 1.04 0.40 -1.32
N LEU A 82 0.43 1.07 -2.31
CA LEU A 82 0.67 0.86 -3.75
C LEU A 82 1.96 1.52 -4.25
N GLU A 83 2.26 2.74 -3.80
CA GLU A 83 3.44 3.50 -4.25
C GLU A 83 4.62 3.41 -3.28
N GLY A 84 4.37 3.01 -2.02
CA GLY A 84 5.32 3.15 -0.94
C GLY A 84 5.33 4.57 -0.35
N TYR A 85 6.32 4.86 0.50
CA TYR A 85 6.54 6.22 1.00
C TYR A 85 7.17 7.08 -0.11
N THR A 86 6.35 7.65 -0.98
CA THR A 86 6.77 8.60 -2.04
C THR A 86 6.76 10.05 -1.56
N VAL A 87 6.10 10.35 -0.44
CA VAL A 87 6.23 11.65 0.20
C VAL A 87 7.49 11.65 1.07
N PRO A 88 8.41 12.61 0.85
CA PRO A 88 9.38 12.97 1.86
C PRO A 88 8.61 13.16 3.16
N MET A 89 8.92 12.33 4.17
CA MET A 89 8.39 12.48 5.53
C MET A 89 8.43 13.98 5.87
N GLU A 90 7.52 14.56 6.64
CA GLU A 90 7.62 16.00 6.94
C GLU A 90 9.00 16.43 7.50
N ALA A 91 9.78 15.47 8.03
CA ALA A 91 11.19 15.59 8.31
C ALA A 91 12.07 16.01 7.11
N GLU A 92 11.83 15.51 5.89
CA GLU A 92 12.49 15.95 4.66
C GLU A 92 11.89 17.24 4.09
N ARG A 93 10.59 17.52 4.28
CA ARG A 93 10.05 18.89 4.02
C ARG A 93 10.75 19.94 4.90
N LYS A 94 11.08 19.59 6.14
CA LYS A 94 11.90 20.43 7.03
C LYS A 94 13.38 20.48 6.62
N ARG A 95 13.93 19.44 5.98
CA ARG A 95 15.32 19.46 5.45
C ARG A 95 15.48 20.28 4.18
N LEU A 96 14.40 20.53 3.44
CA LEU A 96 14.36 21.56 2.39
C LEU A 96 14.36 22.99 2.96
N MET A 97 14.16 23.16 4.27
CA MET A 97 14.43 24.39 5.00
C MET A 97 15.85 24.34 5.57
N SER A 98 16.86 24.33 4.68
CA SER A 98 18.24 24.56 5.10
C SER A 98 18.32 25.83 5.98
N PRO A 99 19.20 25.87 7.00
CA PRO A 99 19.37 27.05 7.87
C PRO A 99 19.65 28.36 7.13
N ASP A 100 20.11 28.26 5.87
CA ASP A 100 20.50 29.37 5.02
C ASP A 100 19.39 29.83 4.04
N ALA A 101 18.18 29.25 4.10
CA ALA A 101 17.09 29.64 3.22
C ALA A 101 16.58 31.06 3.60
N PRO A 102 16.57 32.03 2.66
CA PRO A 102 16.16 33.40 2.95
C PRO A 102 14.70 33.45 3.42
N ILE A 103 14.42 34.33 4.39
CA ILE A 103 13.15 34.47 5.11
C ILE A 103 11.95 34.53 4.16
N GLU A 104 12.08 35.18 3.01
CA GLU A 104 11.01 35.32 2.01
C GLU A 104 10.52 33.98 1.44
N GLN A 105 11.41 32.99 1.28
CA GLN A 105 11.03 31.65 0.80
C GLN A 105 10.32 30.83 1.88
N GLN A 106 10.49 31.17 3.14
CA GLN A 106 9.85 30.48 4.27
C GLN A 106 8.38 30.90 4.45
N PHE A 107 8.04 32.13 4.05
CA PHE A 107 6.70 32.71 4.21
C PHE A 107 5.89 32.80 2.91
N ALA A 108 6.48 32.47 1.76
CA ALA A 108 5.76 32.39 0.48
C ALA A 108 4.90 31.11 0.39
N ARG A 109 3.83 31.06 1.18
CA ARG A 109 2.75 30.08 1.05
C ARG A 109 1.43 30.83 0.92
N ASN A 110 1.00 31.07 -0.32
CA ASN A 110 -0.41 31.35 -0.64
C ASN A 110 -1.10 30.04 -1.00
#